data_AF-A0A563AE92-F1
#
_entry.id   AF-A0A563AE92-F1
#
_cell.length_a   1.000
_cell.length_b   1.000
_cell.length_c   1.000
_cell.angle_alpha   90.00
_cell.angle_beta   90.00
_cell.angle_gamma   90.00
#
_symmetry.space_group_name_H-M   'P 1'
#
loop_
_entity.id
_entity.type
_entity.pdbx_description
1 polymer ?
#
loop_
_entity_poly.entity_id
_entity_poly.type
_entity_poly.pdbx_seq_one_letter_code
_entity_poly.pdbx_strand_id
1 'polypeptide(L)'
;MEKMYKELIGDDADYNKSVIKPQLAKYKEKLNKKKYYLYFLQNGKCAYTGKPLNIENGLRECEIDHIIPRSLTKDDSLDNTVLVIRNENQRKEDDYPVSNDIQKRMVVIWSLLKKAKLMSPTKFQRLTSKKQLSDSRVAGFVNRQLVETRQITKHLARMLEEKYRNSSKKEKVFTIRAGMSSEYRDYHDLPKSRDINDFHHAKDAYLAVVIAQFIRHRYPKLEEKFIYGEYMKFKSKLLNSHDKHSFIIRAMGRDFTDESTGEVVWQRKTAYDIINRTMRYNDCLITKKTEIGDNQFYDQTIYGKDSGKTMIARKSDLPVAKYGGYSGEKDAYCTAIHYINRGNPVYKIIGIPVQVYMQDKIKPGSISNYIQNKYKQATVLIPKIPLNQKIEHDGNEQFIVSSSEVTNAKQLKLPYDIEYAVAVALKLGDIPQVRVTEEQASSDDYLRYKRDRQIERKQKVIDGIEKFWDIYVDKLSDQYQQFGSIIERARLVCDKYRNLSTVDKIKLIRLALAATHANSSNANMKKDFPGLNLPSDFGRMRGKNLDPTRFTFVYESITGLHRRELNGETLRLEQDN
;
A
#
# COMPACT_ATOMS: atom_id res chain seq x y z
N MET A 1 -6.21 -24.86 -10.42
CA MET A 1 -6.14 -25.67 -9.18
C MET A 1 -7.01 -26.92 -9.30
N GLU A 2 -8.33 -26.82 -9.57
CA GLU A 2 -9.19 -27.99 -9.76
C GLU A 2 -8.70 -28.99 -10.82
N LYS A 3 -8.15 -28.51 -11.95
CA LYS A 3 -7.53 -29.36 -12.97
C LYS A 3 -6.32 -30.15 -12.43
N MET A 4 -5.56 -29.58 -11.52
CA MET A 4 -4.32 -30.17 -10.98
C MET A 4 -4.63 -31.32 -10.01
N TYR A 5 -5.71 -31.18 -9.24
CA TYR A 5 -6.16 -32.23 -8.32
C TYR A 5 -6.63 -33.52 -9.00
N LYS A 6 -6.96 -33.49 -10.29
CA LYS A 6 -7.33 -34.69 -11.06
C LYS A 6 -6.18 -35.69 -11.23
N GLU A 7 -4.95 -35.24 -11.02
CA GLU A 7 -3.73 -36.04 -11.14
C GLU A 7 -3.33 -36.74 -9.83
N LEU A 8 -4.06 -36.48 -8.73
CA LEU A 8 -3.89 -37.23 -7.48
C LEU A 8 -4.46 -38.64 -7.63
N ILE A 9 -3.88 -39.60 -6.91
CA ILE A 9 -4.22 -41.03 -6.97
C ILE A 9 -4.36 -41.61 -5.56
N GLY A 10 -5.07 -42.73 -5.43
CA GLY A 10 -5.26 -43.43 -4.15
C GLY A 10 -5.95 -42.56 -3.10
N ASP A 11 -5.57 -42.73 -1.82
CA ASP A 11 -6.15 -42.03 -0.67
C ASP A 11 -6.16 -40.50 -0.82
N ASP A 12 -5.18 -39.91 -1.51
CA ASP A 12 -5.13 -38.46 -1.74
C ASP A 12 -6.20 -37.99 -2.73
N ALA A 13 -6.61 -38.84 -3.68
CA ALA A 13 -7.71 -38.55 -4.60
C ALA A 13 -9.07 -38.54 -3.88
N ASP A 14 -9.28 -39.54 -3.01
CA ASP A 14 -10.50 -39.66 -2.21
C ASP A 14 -10.59 -38.55 -1.14
N TYR A 15 -9.48 -38.26 -0.47
CA TYR A 15 -9.38 -37.13 0.46
C TYR A 15 -9.64 -35.79 -0.25
N ASN A 16 -9.10 -35.60 -1.46
CA ASN A 16 -9.38 -34.39 -2.21
C ASN A 16 -10.87 -34.26 -2.58
N LYS A 17 -11.51 -35.35 -3.04
CA LYS A 17 -12.93 -35.35 -3.41
C LYS A 17 -13.84 -35.06 -2.23
N SER A 18 -13.57 -35.66 -1.08
CA SER A 18 -14.40 -35.58 0.13
C SER A 18 -14.14 -34.35 0.98
N VAL A 19 -12.89 -33.87 1.08
CA VAL A 19 -12.49 -32.80 2.00
C VAL A 19 -12.07 -31.51 1.29
N ILE A 20 -11.11 -31.61 0.36
CA ILE A 20 -10.46 -30.41 -0.20
C ILE A 20 -11.35 -29.67 -1.19
N LYS A 21 -12.08 -30.38 -2.05
CA LYS A 21 -12.97 -29.75 -3.05
C LYS A 21 -14.10 -28.93 -2.39
N PRO A 22 -14.84 -29.43 -1.38
CA PRO A 22 -15.80 -28.60 -0.64
C PRO A 22 -15.17 -27.37 0.03
N GLN A 23 -14.00 -27.53 0.65
CA GLN A 23 -13.29 -26.41 1.29
C GLN A 23 -12.83 -25.37 0.27
N LEU A 24 -12.39 -25.77 -0.92
CA LEU A 24 -11.99 -24.85 -1.99
C LEU A 24 -13.16 -23.99 -2.45
N ALA A 25 -14.35 -24.58 -2.59
CA ALA A 25 -15.56 -23.84 -2.91
C ALA A 25 -15.92 -22.84 -1.81
N LYS A 26 -15.87 -23.26 -0.53
CA LYS A 26 -16.18 -22.42 0.64
C LYS A 26 -15.20 -21.25 0.83
N TYR A 27 -13.91 -21.45 0.52
CA TYR A 27 -12.85 -20.47 0.80
C TYR A 27 -12.23 -19.83 -0.45
N LYS A 28 -12.90 -19.91 -1.60
CA LYS A 28 -12.42 -19.38 -2.90
C LYS A 28 -11.97 -17.91 -2.83
N GLU A 29 -12.76 -17.06 -2.17
CA GLU A 29 -12.47 -15.63 -2.02
C GLU A 29 -11.23 -15.34 -1.15
N LYS A 30 -10.77 -16.32 -0.35
CA LYS A 30 -9.57 -16.20 0.49
C LYS A 30 -8.28 -16.65 -0.21
N LEU A 31 -8.34 -17.13 -1.46
CA LEU A 31 -7.16 -17.59 -2.20
C LEU A 31 -6.14 -16.48 -2.48
N ASN A 32 -6.53 -15.21 -2.37
CA ASN A 32 -5.61 -14.08 -2.38
C ASN A 32 -4.66 -14.05 -1.15
N LYS A 33 -5.00 -14.77 -0.06
CA LYS A 33 -4.15 -14.89 1.14
C LYS A 33 -3.21 -16.09 0.99
N LYS A 34 -1.91 -15.82 1.05
CA LYS A 34 -0.86 -16.83 0.84
C LYS A 34 -1.00 -18.10 1.70
N LYS A 35 -1.44 -17.99 2.97
CA LYS A 35 -1.71 -19.16 3.83
C LYS A 35 -2.77 -20.09 3.23
N TYR A 36 -3.90 -19.54 2.79
CA TYR A 36 -4.98 -20.32 2.16
C TYR A 36 -4.52 -20.91 0.83
N TYR A 37 -3.77 -20.15 0.04
CA TYR A 37 -3.23 -20.67 -1.22
C TYR A 37 -2.28 -21.86 -1.01
N LEU A 38 -1.34 -21.75 -0.05
CA LEU A 38 -0.44 -22.84 0.31
C LEU A 38 -1.17 -24.05 0.91
N TYR A 39 -2.22 -23.82 1.70
CA TYR A 39 -3.07 -24.90 2.23
C TYR A 39 -3.58 -25.79 1.10
N PHE A 40 -4.14 -25.20 0.04
CA PHE A 40 -4.64 -25.96 -1.09
C PHE A 40 -3.51 -26.57 -1.93
N LEU A 41 -2.42 -25.86 -2.20
CA LEU A 41 -1.26 -26.46 -2.89
C LEU A 41 -0.66 -27.68 -2.15
N GLN A 42 -0.89 -27.79 -0.84
CA GLN A 42 -0.42 -28.89 -0.01
C GLN A 42 -1.49 -29.93 0.29
N ASN A 43 -2.60 -29.93 -0.47
CA ASN A 43 -3.73 -30.83 -0.25
C ASN A 43 -4.24 -30.80 1.20
N GLY A 44 -4.24 -29.62 1.84
CA GLY A 44 -4.67 -29.41 3.22
C GLY A 44 -3.79 -30.01 4.32
N LYS A 45 -2.57 -30.43 3.99
CA LYS A 45 -1.65 -31.12 4.91
C LYS A 45 -0.43 -30.26 5.25
N CYS A 46 0.11 -30.45 6.45
CA CYS A 46 1.36 -29.85 6.91
C CYS A 46 2.52 -30.32 6.03
N ALA A 47 3.34 -29.39 5.54
CA ALA A 47 4.44 -29.75 4.64
C ALA A 47 5.56 -30.58 5.29
N TYR A 48 5.67 -30.60 6.63
CA TYR A 48 6.71 -31.33 7.37
C TYR A 48 6.21 -32.58 8.09
N THR A 49 4.91 -32.72 8.31
CA THR A 49 4.37 -33.87 9.05
C THR A 49 3.30 -34.65 8.32
N GLY A 50 2.71 -34.10 7.25
CA GLY A 50 1.60 -34.72 6.52
C GLY A 50 0.26 -34.68 7.26
N LYS A 51 0.24 -34.19 8.51
CA LYS A 51 -0.98 -34.05 9.31
C LYS A 51 -1.95 -33.03 8.69
N PRO A 52 -3.27 -33.27 8.74
CA PRO A 52 -4.26 -32.29 8.29
C PRO A 52 -4.12 -30.95 9.02
N LEU A 53 -4.36 -29.86 8.30
CA LEU A 53 -4.38 -28.50 8.86
C LEU A 53 -5.83 -28.04 9.06
N ASN A 54 -6.11 -27.36 10.17
CA ASN A 54 -7.46 -26.88 10.46
C ASN A 54 -7.73 -25.55 9.75
N ILE A 55 -8.44 -25.59 8.62
CA ILE A 55 -8.84 -24.39 7.87
C ILE A 55 -9.98 -23.61 8.55
N GLU A 56 -10.83 -24.29 9.33
CA GLU A 56 -12.00 -23.71 10.00
C GLU A 56 -11.59 -22.73 11.10
N ASN A 57 -10.47 -22.98 11.80
CA ASN A 57 -9.90 -22.02 12.75
C ASN A 57 -9.17 -20.84 12.07
N GLY A 58 -9.18 -20.76 10.74
CA GLY A 58 -8.48 -19.74 9.98
C GLY A 58 -6.96 -19.94 9.89
N LEU A 59 -6.47 -21.18 10.06
CA LEU A 59 -5.04 -21.52 10.02
C LEU A 59 -4.22 -20.75 11.07
N ARG A 60 -4.81 -20.52 12.24
CA ARG A 60 -4.21 -19.74 13.36
C ARG A 60 -2.97 -20.40 13.97
N GLU A 61 -2.96 -21.72 13.96
CA GLU A 61 -1.87 -22.57 14.49
C GLU A 61 -0.80 -22.89 13.43
N CYS A 62 -1.00 -22.41 12.20
CA CYS A 62 -0.09 -22.65 11.10
C CYS A 62 0.82 -21.43 10.87
N GLU A 63 2.02 -21.69 10.36
CA GLU A 63 2.99 -20.68 9.96
C GLU A 63 3.48 -20.94 8.55
N ILE A 64 3.86 -19.86 7.85
CA ILE A 64 4.55 -19.97 6.58
C ILE A 64 6.04 -20.02 6.90
N ASP A 65 6.65 -21.17 6.64
CA ASP A 65 8.09 -21.36 6.74
C ASP A 65 8.78 -21.18 5.37
N HIS A 66 10.07 -20.86 5.43
CA HIS A 66 10.97 -20.76 4.28
C HIS A 66 11.92 -21.95 4.28
N ILE A 67 11.83 -22.77 3.21
CA ILE A 67 12.63 -23.99 3.04
C ILE A 67 14.12 -23.65 3.12
N ILE A 68 14.58 -22.69 2.31
CA ILE A 68 15.86 -22.03 2.51
C ILE A 68 15.61 -20.80 3.41
N PRO A 69 16.27 -20.72 4.57
CA PRO A 69 16.04 -19.69 5.59
C PRO A 69 16.05 -18.25 5.07
N ARG A 70 15.20 -17.40 5.68
CA ARG A 70 15.13 -15.96 5.35
C ARG A 70 16.38 -15.18 5.70
N SER A 71 17.14 -15.67 6.68
CA SER A 71 18.45 -15.15 7.06
C SER A 71 19.49 -15.35 5.96
N LEU A 72 19.31 -16.33 5.07
CA LEU A 72 20.16 -16.60 3.91
C LEU A 72 19.61 -15.96 2.63
N THR A 73 18.33 -16.15 2.32
CA THR A 73 17.72 -15.66 1.08
C THR A 73 16.37 -15.01 1.33
N LYS A 74 16.08 -13.89 0.66
CA LYS A 74 14.78 -13.20 0.73
C LYS A 74 13.81 -13.69 -0.34
N ASP A 75 13.89 -14.97 -0.68
CA ASP A 75 13.01 -15.63 -1.64
C ASP A 75 11.65 -15.94 -0.97
N ASP A 76 10.68 -15.05 -1.15
CA ASP A 76 9.29 -15.22 -0.71
C ASP A 76 8.41 -15.92 -1.78
N SER A 77 8.99 -16.53 -2.80
CA SER A 77 8.22 -17.26 -3.83
C SER A 77 7.53 -18.50 -3.26
N LEU A 78 6.54 -19.02 -3.99
CA LEU A 78 5.90 -20.30 -3.68
C LEU A 78 6.90 -21.47 -3.66
N ASP A 79 8.01 -21.35 -4.39
CA ASP A 79 9.06 -22.36 -4.47
C ASP A 79 9.96 -22.40 -3.25
N ASN A 80 9.95 -21.37 -2.40
CA ASN A 80 10.69 -21.37 -1.14
C ASN A 80 9.81 -21.39 0.10
N THR A 81 8.48 -21.25 -0.03
CA THR A 81 7.60 -21.16 1.14
C THR A 81 6.63 -22.32 1.26
N VAL A 82 6.42 -22.80 2.49
CA VAL A 82 5.49 -23.90 2.82
C VAL A 82 4.64 -23.53 4.03
N LEU A 83 3.44 -24.12 4.12
CA LEU A 83 2.56 -24.00 5.28
C LEU A 83 2.78 -25.19 6.22
N VAL A 84 3.11 -24.90 7.47
CA VAL A 84 3.47 -25.91 8.48
C VAL A 84 2.78 -25.62 9.80
N ILE A 85 2.68 -26.63 10.66
CA ILE A 85 2.25 -26.46 12.05
C ILE A 85 3.33 -25.64 12.77
N ARG A 86 2.93 -24.65 13.60
CA ARG A 86 3.85 -23.73 14.29
C ARG A 86 4.99 -24.45 15.02
N ASN A 87 4.68 -25.49 15.80
CA ASN A 87 5.69 -26.20 16.59
C ASN A 87 6.74 -26.90 15.70
N GLU A 88 6.35 -27.34 14.50
CA GLU A 88 7.27 -27.97 13.55
C GLU A 88 8.17 -26.95 12.87
N ASN A 89 7.66 -25.74 12.61
CA ASN A 89 8.49 -24.62 12.18
C ASN A 89 9.56 -24.28 13.23
N GLN A 90 9.15 -24.20 14.50
CA GLN A 90 10.04 -23.91 15.62
C GLN A 90 11.11 -24.99 15.82
N ARG A 91 10.80 -26.26 15.54
CA ARG A 91 11.79 -27.36 15.59
C ARG A 91 12.78 -27.34 14.43
N LYS A 92 12.33 -26.94 13.24
CA LYS A 92 13.16 -26.91 12.02
C LYS A 92 14.08 -25.68 11.97
N GLU A 93 13.69 -24.60 12.64
CA GLU A 93 14.46 -23.35 12.75
C GLU A 93 14.99 -22.82 11.39
N ASP A 94 16.17 -22.21 11.40
CA ASP A 94 16.89 -21.75 10.22
C ASP A 94 17.81 -22.85 9.64
N ASP A 95 17.48 -24.12 9.88
CA ASP A 95 18.28 -25.23 9.36
C ASP A 95 17.98 -25.51 7.88
N TYR A 96 19.05 -25.71 7.13
CA TYR A 96 19.00 -26.26 5.78
C TYR A 96 20.21 -27.16 5.57
N PRO A 97 20.06 -28.33 4.92
CA PRO A 97 18.83 -28.89 4.38
C PRO A 97 17.78 -29.29 5.42
N VAL A 98 16.55 -29.51 4.97
CA VAL A 98 15.48 -30.06 5.81
C VAL A 98 15.94 -31.40 6.41
N SER A 99 15.62 -31.66 7.68
CA SER A 99 16.12 -32.86 8.38
C SER A 99 15.73 -34.16 7.67
N ASN A 100 16.59 -35.18 7.79
CA ASN A 100 16.39 -36.47 7.12
C ASN A 100 15.08 -37.14 7.56
N ASP A 101 14.65 -36.96 8.81
CA ASP A 101 13.40 -37.53 9.33
C ASP A 101 12.17 -36.91 8.69
N ILE A 102 12.18 -35.59 8.47
CA ILE A 102 11.12 -34.91 7.71
C ILE A 102 11.14 -35.38 6.26
N GLN A 103 12.32 -35.45 5.63
CA GLN A 103 12.44 -35.89 4.24
C GLN A 103 11.91 -37.31 4.03
N LYS A 104 12.34 -38.28 4.84
CA LYS A 104 11.89 -39.67 4.76
C LYS A 104 10.37 -39.78 4.92
N ARG A 105 9.81 -39.04 5.88
CA ARG A 105 8.37 -39.01 6.13
C ARG A 105 7.57 -38.41 4.97
N MET A 106 8.08 -37.35 4.36
CA MET A 106 7.30 -36.51 3.45
C MET A 106 7.59 -36.73 1.96
N VAL A 107 8.68 -37.40 1.59
CA VAL A 107 9.12 -37.53 0.18
C VAL A 107 8.05 -38.13 -0.73
N VAL A 108 7.27 -39.09 -0.24
CA VAL A 108 6.18 -39.72 -1.01
C VAL A 108 5.08 -38.69 -1.29
N ILE A 109 4.62 -37.98 -0.25
CA ILE A 109 3.59 -36.94 -0.38
C ILE A 109 4.08 -35.82 -1.31
N TRP A 110 5.31 -35.34 -1.12
CA TRP A 110 5.89 -34.30 -1.98
C TRP A 110 6.01 -34.75 -3.44
N SER A 111 6.31 -36.02 -3.69
CA SER A 111 6.40 -36.60 -5.04
C SER A 111 5.03 -36.64 -5.72
N LEU A 112 3.98 -37.02 -4.97
CA LEU A 112 2.60 -36.99 -5.45
C LEU A 112 2.15 -35.56 -5.78
N LEU A 113 2.41 -34.60 -4.89
CA LEU A 113 2.11 -33.18 -5.12
C LEU A 113 2.86 -32.64 -6.35
N LYS A 114 4.12 -33.03 -6.55
CA LYS A 114 4.91 -32.66 -7.74
C LYS A 114 4.31 -33.25 -9.01
N LYS A 115 3.97 -34.54 -9.01
CA LYS A 115 3.33 -35.21 -10.16
C LYS A 115 2.01 -34.52 -10.53
N ALA A 116 1.21 -34.17 -9.52
CA ALA A 116 -0.03 -33.41 -9.70
C ALA A 116 0.17 -31.92 -10.03
N LYS A 117 1.42 -31.47 -10.19
CA LYS A 117 1.80 -30.07 -10.44
C LYS A 117 1.43 -29.09 -9.32
N LEU A 118 0.93 -29.56 -8.19
CA LEU A 118 0.66 -28.78 -6.98
C LEU A 118 1.95 -28.31 -6.29
N MET A 119 3.07 -28.95 -6.61
CA MET A 119 4.43 -28.56 -6.22
C MET A 119 5.35 -28.44 -7.44
N SER A 120 6.19 -27.41 -7.50
CA SER A 120 7.16 -27.25 -8.57
C SER A 120 8.35 -28.20 -8.42
N PRO A 121 9.05 -28.54 -9.52
CA PRO A 121 10.30 -29.30 -9.46
C PRO A 121 11.37 -28.63 -8.59
N THR A 122 11.48 -27.30 -8.65
CA THR A 122 12.42 -26.49 -7.84
C THR A 122 12.13 -26.64 -6.35
N LYS A 123 10.86 -26.51 -5.94
CA LYS A 123 10.45 -26.65 -4.55
C LYS A 123 10.73 -28.06 -4.02
N PHE A 124 10.39 -29.07 -4.81
CA PHE A 124 10.67 -30.45 -4.50
C PHE A 124 12.17 -30.69 -4.28
N GLN A 125 13.03 -30.19 -5.18
CA GLN A 125 14.48 -30.30 -5.04
C GLN A 125 14.99 -29.62 -3.76
N ARG A 126 14.46 -28.42 -3.42
CA ARG A 126 14.84 -27.72 -2.18
C ARG A 126 14.48 -28.52 -0.93
N LEU A 127 13.28 -29.12 -0.89
CA LEU A 127 12.79 -29.93 0.23
C LEU A 127 13.53 -31.26 0.40
N THR A 128 14.02 -31.85 -0.70
CA THR A 128 14.64 -33.19 -0.74
C THR A 128 16.16 -33.16 -0.86
N SER A 129 16.77 -31.98 -0.93
CA SER A 129 18.23 -31.86 -0.99
C SER A 129 18.84 -32.44 0.29
N LYS A 130 19.88 -33.26 0.15
CA LYS A 130 20.74 -33.67 1.28
C LYS A 130 22.04 -32.87 1.34
N LYS A 131 22.30 -32.05 0.32
CA LYS A 131 23.55 -31.30 0.20
C LYS A 131 23.41 -29.97 0.93
N GLN A 132 24.35 -29.72 1.84
CA GLN A 132 24.59 -28.39 2.38
C GLN A 132 24.80 -27.39 1.23
N LEU A 133 24.42 -26.13 1.45
CA LEU A 133 24.69 -25.09 0.47
C LEU A 133 26.21 -24.89 0.39
N SER A 134 26.77 -24.94 -0.82
CA SER A 134 28.18 -24.61 -1.02
C SER A 134 28.45 -23.15 -0.66
N ASP A 135 29.68 -22.84 -0.26
CA ASP A 135 30.09 -21.47 0.10
C ASP A 135 29.76 -20.47 -1.01
N SER A 136 29.99 -20.82 -2.28
CA SER A 136 29.62 -19.98 -3.43
C SER A 136 28.12 -19.73 -3.54
N ARG A 137 27.27 -20.73 -3.22
CA ARG A 137 25.81 -20.53 -3.20
C ARG A 137 25.38 -19.63 -2.05
N VAL A 138 25.97 -19.79 -0.88
CA VAL A 138 25.71 -18.92 0.28
C VAL A 138 26.16 -17.50 -0.04
N ALA A 139 27.38 -17.30 -0.56
CA ALA A 139 27.88 -16.01 -1.00
C ALA A 139 26.95 -15.34 -2.02
N GLY A 140 26.47 -16.10 -3.00
CA GLY A 140 25.50 -15.62 -3.98
C GLY A 140 24.14 -15.23 -3.36
N PHE A 141 23.70 -15.90 -2.29
CA PHE A 141 22.49 -15.50 -1.55
C PHE A 141 22.71 -14.23 -0.73
N VAL A 142 23.84 -14.13 -0.02
CA VAL A 142 24.21 -12.96 0.78
C VAL A 142 24.36 -11.72 -0.13
N ASN A 143 25.00 -11.87 -1.29
CA ASN A 143 25.13 -10.79 -2.28
C ASN A 143 23.76 -10.32 -2.80
N ARG A 144 22.81 -11.25 -3.01
CA ARG A 144 21.42 -10.90 -3.35
C ARG A 144 20.66 -10.20 -2.22
N GLN A 145 21.14 -10.23 -0.97
CA GLN A 145 20.55 -9.42 0.11
C GLN A 145 20.88 -7.93 -0.05
N LEU A 146 21.99 -7.61 -0.73
CA LEU A 146 22.49 -6.26 -0.99
C LEU A 146 22.01 -5.70 -2.33
N VAL A 147 22.16 -6.51 -3.39
CA VAL A 147 22.04 -6.05 -4.77
C VAL A 147 20.61 -6.18 -5.29
N GLU A 148 20.15 -5.16 -6.02
CA GLU A 148 18.92 -5.25 -6.80
C GLU A 148 19.12 -6.10 -8.05
N THR A 149 18.28 -7.13 -8.22
CA THR A 149 18.42 -8.11 -9.31
C THR A 149 17.39 -7.94 -10.41
N ARG A 150 16.35 -7.13 -10.20
CA ARG A 150 15.28 -6.92 -11.18
C ARG A 150 15.75 -6.08 -12.37
N GLN A 151 15.50 -6.58 -13.58
CA GLN A 151 15.93 -5.93 -14.82
C GLN A 151 15.35 -4.52 -14.99
N ILE A 152 14.08 -4.31 -14.61
CA ILE A 152 13.46 -2.99 -14.68
C ILE A 152 14.26 -1.93 -13.89
N THR A 153 14.75 -2.27 -12.70
CA THR A 153 15.54 -1.35 -11.89
C THR A 153 16.94 -1.13 -12.46
N LYS A 154 17.57 -2.19 -13.00
CA LYS A 154 18.88 -2.08 -13.68
C LYS A 154 18.82 -1.17 -14.90
N HIS A 155 17.77 -1.30 -15.71
CA HIS A 155 17.55 -0.43 -16.86
C HIS A 155 17.33 1.03 -16.43
N LEU A 156 16.51 1.27 -15.41
CA LEU A 156 16.31 2.62 -14.88
C LEU A 156 17.63 3.22 -14.34
N ALA A 157 18.41 2.45 -13.58
CA ALA A 157 19.70 2.90 -13.07
C ALA A 157 20.63 3.30 -14.23
N ARG A 158 20.74 2.46 -15.26
CA ARG A 158 21.53 2.77 -16.46
C ARG A 158 21.06 4.03 -17.16
N MET A 159 19.74 4.20 -17.35
CA MET A 159 19.18 5.42 -17.96
C MET A 159 19.53 6.68 -17.16
N LEU A 160 19.51 6.60 -15.83
CA LEU A 160 19.90 7.71 -14.96
C LEU A 160 21.41 7.98 -15.05
N GLU A 161 22.25 6.95 -15.03
CA GLU A 161 23.70 7.09 -15.22
C GLU A 161 24.05 7.73 -16.56
N GLU A 162 23.41 7.30 -17.64
CA GLU A 162 23.57 7.89 -18.97
C GLU A 162 23.14 9.36 -18.99
N LYS A 163 21.99 9.69 -18.38
CA LYS A 163 21.49 11.07 -18.29
C LYS A 163 22.44 12.00 -17.54
N TYR A 164 23.08 11.53 -16.47
CA TYR A 164 23.96 12.34 -15.62
C TYR A 164 25.45 12.16 -15.92
N ARG A 165 25.80 11.41 -16.97
CA ARG A 165 27.19 11.06 -17.33
C ARG A 165 28.12 12.26 -17.50
N ASN A 166 27.61 13.37 -18.04
CA ASN A 166 28.36 14.60 -18.32
C ASN A 166 28.28 15.64 -17.19
N SER A 167 27.62 15.31 -16.08
CA SER A 167 27.65 16.19 -14.90
C SER A 167 29.04 16.13 -14.25
N SER A 168 29.51 17.26 -13.70
CA SER A 168 30.82 17.40 -13.06
C SER A 168 31.02 16.45 -11.87
N LYS A 169 29.94 15.83 -11.37
CA LYS A 169 29.99 14.71 -10.44
C LYS A 169 29.68 13.42 -11.22
N LYS A 170 30.69 12.57 -11.42
CA LYS A 170 30.49 11.19 -11.92
C LYS A 170 29.76 10.36 -10.84
N GLU A 171 28.48 10.62 -10.62
CA GLU A 171 27.69 9.93 -9.62
C GLU A 171 27.26 8.57 -10.17
N LYS A 172 27.82 7.49 -9.64
CA LYS A 172 27.33 6.13 -9.89
C LYS A 172 25.95 5.99 -9.26
N VAL A 173 24.96 5.49 -10.01
CA VAL A 173 23.62 5.27 -9.47
C VAL A 173 23.66 4.02 -8.59
N PHE A 174 23.48 4.22 -7.30
CA PHE A 174 23.47 3.12 -6.34
C PHE A 174 22.08 2.52 -6.21
N THR A 175 21.97 1.20 -6.38
CA THR A 175 20.72 0.48 -6.20
C THR A 175 20.81 -0.44 -4.99
N ILE A 176 19.76 -0.45 -4.17
CA ILE A 176 19.61 -1.38 -3.05
C ILE A 176 18.49 -2.38 -3.36
N ARG A 177 18.57 -3.56 -2.75
CA ARG A 177 17.52 -4.57 -2.83
C ARG A 177 16.15 -4.01 -2.40
N ALA A 178 15.14 -4.32 -3.19
CA ALA A 178 13.73 -4.15 -2.84
C ALA A 178 13.41 -4.61 -1.40
N GLY A 179 12.69 -3.78 -0.65
CA GLY A 179 12.15 -4.17 0.66
C GLY A 179 13.10 -4.02 1.84
N MET A 180 14.33 -3.52 1.66
CA MET A 180 15.21 -3.16 2.79
C MET A 180 14.59 -2.09 3.70
N SER A 181 13.91 -1.07 3.16
CA SER A 181 13.17 -0.10 3.98
C SER A 181 12.07 -0.76 4.83
N SER A 182 11.35 -1.73 4.26
CA SER A 182 10.34 -2.50 4.99
C SER A 182 10.95 -3.37 6.08
N GLU A 183 12.14 -3.93 5.83
CA GLU A 183 12.88 -4.73 6.79
C GLU A 183 13.41 -3.89 7.95
N TYR A 184 13.97 -2.70 7.67
CA TYR A 184 14.37 -1.73 8.68
C TYR A 184 13.17 -1.33 9.57
N ARG A 185 12.01 -1.08 8.96
CA ARG A 185 10.79 -0.76 9.71
C ARG A 185 10.32 -1.90 10.62
N ASP A 186 10.40 -3.15 10.16
CA ASP A 186 10.01 -4.31 10.97
C ASP A 186 10.99 -4.51 12.13
N TYR A 187 12.29 -4.30 11.89
CA TYR A 187 13.34 -4.41 12.91
C TYR A 187 13.22 -3.35 14.01
N HIS A 188 12.84 -2.12 13.65
CA HIS A 188 12.73 -0.99 14.58
C HIS A 188 11.29 -0.65 15.01
N ASP A 189 10.30 -1.51 14.70
CA ASP A 189 8.87 -1.30 14.99
C ASP A 189 8.35 0.08 14.55
N LEU A 190 8.59 0.42 13.28
CA LEU A 190 8.14 1.65 12.64
C LEU A 190 6.97 1.35 11.67
N PRO A 191 5.75 1.10 12.20
CA PRO A 191 4.60 0.73 11.40
C PRO A 191 4.26 1.83 10.39
N LYS A 192 3.63 1.41 9.29
CA LYS A 192 3.07 2.30 8.28
C LYS A 192 1.66 1.82 7.92
N SER A 193 0.77 2.77 7.64
CA SER A 193 -0.55 2.48 7.11
C SER A 193 -0.80 3.34 5.89
N ARG A 194 -1.18 2.71 4.79
CA ARG A 194 -1.63 3.41 3.58
C ARG A 194 -3.04 3.97 3.73
N ASP A 195 -3.76 3.55 4.75
CA ASP A 195 -5.11 4.01 5.01
C ASP A 195 -5.09 5.40 5.67
N ILE A 196 -4.01 5.77 6.36
CA ILE A 196 -3.92 7.05 7.09
C ILE A 196 -3.51 8.18 6.14
N ASN A 197 -2.40 8.02 5.43
CA ASN A 197 -1.83 9.02 4.52
C ASN A 197 -0.79 8.41 3.56
N ASP A 198 -0.35 9.23 2.60
CA ASP A 198 0.63 8.87 1.58
C ASP A 198 2.10 9.11 1.99
N PHE A 199 2.37 9.59 3.21
CA PHE A 199 3.73 9.93 3.67
C PHE A 199 4.68 8.74 3.68
N HIS A 200 4.13 7.53 3.72
CA HIS A 200 4.92 6.30 3.72
C HIS A 200 5.84 6.18 2.50
N HIS A 201 5.49 6.77 1.35
CA HIS A 201 6.35 6.81 0.16
C HIS A 201 7.62 7.63 0.39
N ALA A 202 7.49 8.86 0.91
CA ALA A 202 8.62 9.73 1.23
C ALA A 202 9.51 9.11 2.31
N LYS A 203 8.92 8.57 3.38
CA LYS A 203 9.63 7.90 4.47
C LYS A 203 10.37 6.63 4.01
N ASP A 204 9.78 5.85 3.10
CA ASP A 204 10.45 4.67 2.52
C ASP A 204 11.63 5.05 1.62
N ALA A 205 11.53 6.17 0.88
CA ALA A 205 12.61 6.72 0.07
C ALA A 205 13.76 7.25 0.94
N TYR A 206 13.44 7.96 2.03
CA TYR A 206 14.43 8.37 3.03
C TYR A 206 15.21 7.17 3.59
N LEU A 207 14.50 6.13 4.05
CA LEU A 207 15.15 4.91 4.54
C LEU A 207 16.02 4.23 3.47
N ALA A 208 15.57 4.22 2.21
CA ALA A 208 16.35 3.66 1.13
C ALA A 208 17.68 4.40 0.94
N VAL A 209 17.68 5.73 1.02
CA VAL A 209 18.89 6.55 0.96
C VAL A 209 19.81 6.30 2.15
N VAL A 210 19.27 6.27 3.38
CA VAL A 210 20.06 6.01 4.59
C VAL A 210 20.73 4.63 4.55
N ILE A 211 19.98 3.60 4.16
CA ILE A 211 20.51 2.23 4.03
C ILE A 211 21.55 2.16 2.91
N ALA A 212 21.31 2.81 1.78
CA ALA A 212 22.27 2.90 0.69
C ALA A 212 23.58 3.55 1.12
N GLN A 213 23.50 4.67 1.86
CA GLN A 213 24.67 5.33 2.42
C GLN A 213 25.41 4.41 3.39
N PHE A 214 24.72 3.76 4.33
CA PHE A 214 25.35 2.79 5.23
C PHE A 214 26.11 1.71 4.45
N ILE A 215 25.47 1.07 3.47
CA ILE A 215 26.10 0.02 2.66
C ILE A 215 27.33 0.57 1.93
N ARG A 216 27.23 1.75 1.31
CA ARG A 216 28.31 2.35 0.52
C ARG A 216 29.55 2.64 1.37
N HIS A 217 29.38 3.14 2.59
CA HIS A 217 30.53 3.44 3.45
C HIS A 217 31.05 2.18 4.17
N ARG A 218 30.18 1.24 4.56
CA ARG A 218 30.57 0.00 5.25
C ARG A 218 31.18 -1.05 4.34
N TYR A 219 30.76 -1.09 3.08
CA TYR A 219 31.14 -2.09 2.07
C TYR A 219 31.49 -1.40 0.73
N PRO A 220 32.53 -0.54 0.69
CA PRO A 220 32.86 0.26 -0.49
C PRO A 220 33.29 -0.61 -1.69
N LYS A 221 33.89 -1.77 -1.40
CA LYS A 221 34.18 -2.82 -2.38
C LYS A 221 33.13 -3.93 -2.18
N LEU A 222 32.04 -3.89 -2.94
CA LEU A 222 30.98 -4.91 -2.94
C LEU A 222 31.46 -6.22 -3.60
N GLU A 223 32.63 -6.71 -3.21
CA GLU A 223 33.17 -7.98 -3.68
C GLU A 223 32.48 -9.14 -2.95
N GLU A 224 31.94 -10.08 -3.73
CA GLU A 224 31.16 -11.22 -3.21
C GLU A 224 31.92 -12.01 -2.13
N LYS A 225 33.23 -12.19 -2.30
CA LYS A 225 34.10 -12.89 -1.34
C LYS A 225 34.25 -12.14 -0.01
N PHE A 226 34.37 -10.80 -0.06
CA PHE A 226 34.48 -9.95 1.13
C PHE A 226 33.17 -9.95 1.92
N ILE A 227 32.05 -9.78 1.21
CA ILE A 227 30.69 -9.82 1.78
C ILE A 227 30.42 -11.17 2.46
N TYR A 228 30.82 -12.28 1.81
CA TYR A 228 30.66 -13.62 2.39
C TYR A 228 31.47 -13.80 3.69
N GLY A 229 32.73 -13.37 3.72
CA GLY A 229 33.56 -13.45 4.93
C GLY A 229 32.96 -12.67 6.11
N GLU A 230 32.48 -11.44 5.88
CA GLU A 230 31.81 -10.63 6.89
C GLU A 230 30.48 -11.26 7.35
N TYR A 231 29.71 -11.83 6.43
CA TYR A 231 28.52 -12.59 6.76
C TYR A 231 28.83 -13.81 7.64
N MET A 232 29.91 -14.54 7.37
CA MET A 232 30.29 -15.71 8.18
C MET A 232 30.71 -15.31 9.60
N LYS A 233 31.49 -14.23 9.77
CA LYS A 233 31.78 -13.65 11.09
C LYS A 233 30.53 -13.18 11.83
N PHE A 234 29.56 -12.65 11.08
CA PHE A 234 28.27 -12.25 11.60
C PHE A 234 27.46 -13.47 12.05
N LYS A 235 27.39 -14.52 11.23
CA LYS A 235 26.64 -15.76 11.46
C LYS A 235 27.17 -16.52 12.68
N SER A 236 28.49 -16.61 12.84
CA SER A 236 29.10 -17.29 14.00
C SER A 236 28.74 -16.60 15.33
N LYS A 237 28.58 -15.27 15.33
CA LYS A 237 28.11 -14.50 16.50
C LYS A 237 26.59 -14.59 16.73
N LEU A 238 25.85 -15.24 15.83
CA LEU A 238 24.38 -15.26 15.77
C LEU A 238 23.75 -16.55 16.27
N LEU A 239 24.55 -17.56 16.63
CA LEU A 239 24.16 -18.97 16.79
C LEU A 239 22.97 -19.24 17.74
N ASN A 240 22.50 -18.23 18.49
CA ASN A 240 21.36 -18.34 19.40
C ASN A 240 20.17 -17.39 19.05
N SER A 241 20.05 -16.86 17.81
CA SER A 241 19.00 -15.87 17.48
C SER A 241 18.14 -16.27 16.27
N HIS A 242 16.83 -16.46 16.48
CA HIS A 242 15.78 -16.72 15.46
C HIS A 242 15.42 -15.49 14.60
N ASP A 243 16.40 -14.68 14.23
CA ASP A 243 16.14 -13.41 13.58
C ASP A 243 16.11 -13.52 12.06
N LYS A 244 14.94 -13.19 11.53
CA LYS A 244 14.61 -13.18 10.11
C LYS A 244 15.20 -11.99 9.33
N HIS A 245 15.77 -10.98 9.98
CA HIS A 245 16.29 -9.77 9.32
C HIS A 245 17.66 -10.03 8.67
N SER A 246 17.92 -9.33 7.55
CA SER A 246 19.16 -9.44 6.78
C SER A 246 20.36 -9.00 7.60
N PHE A 247 21.53 -9.54 7.24
CA PHE A 247 22.77 -9.19 7.93
C PHE A 247 23.06 -7.68 7.86
N ILE A 248 22.61 -7.01 6.80
CA ILE A 248 22.77 -5.56 6.61
C ILE A 248 21.98 -4.76 7.64
N ILE A 249 20.68 -5.04 7.80
CA ILE A 249 19.86 -4.33 8.78
C ILE A 249 20.39 -4.55 10.20
N ARG A 250 20.87 -5.77 10.49
CA ARG A 250 21.51 -6.05 11.78
C ARG A 250 22.89 -5.41 11.94
N ALA A 251 23.65 -5.23 10.86
CA ALA A 251 24.94 -4.54 10.90
C ALA A 251 24.76 -3.06 11.25
N MET A 252 23.66 -2.42 10.83
CA MET A 252 23.32 -1.05 11.23
C MET A 252 23.07 -0.89 12.74
N GLY A 253 22.74 -1.98 13.43
CA GLY A 253 22.59 -2.03 14.88
C GLY A 253 23.92 -2.05 15.66
N ARG A 254 25.07 -1.90 14.99
CA ARG A 254 26.41 -1.88 15.59
C ARG A 254 27.16 -0.64 15.13
N ASP A 255 28.05 -0.15 16.00
CA ASP A 255 28.98 0.90 15.63
C ASP A 255 30.00 0.36 14.62
N PHE A 256 30.47 1.24 13.73
CA PHE A 256 31.47 0.90 12.74
C PHE A 256 32.50 2.02 12.61
N THR A 257 33.76 1.61 12.81
CA THR A 257 34.97 2.40 12.57
C THR A 257 35.75 1.73 11.44
N ASP A 258 36.23 2.52 10.49
CA ASP A 258 37.14 2.01 9.47
C ASP A 258 38.50 1.72 10.11
N GLU A 259 38.93 0.46 10.12
CA GLU A 259 40.18 0.04 10.76
C GLU A 259 41.43 0.61 10.06
N SER A 260 41.34 0.97 8.78
CA SER A 260 42.47 1.49 8.00
C SER A 260 42.67 2.99 8.17
N THR A 261 41.60 3.75 8.41
CA THR A 261 41.66 5.21 8.61
C THR A 261 41.46 5.65 10.06
N GLY A 262 40.88 4.80 10.92
CA GLY A 262 40.46 5.15 12.28
C GLY A 262 39.19 6.00 12.32
N GLU A 263 38.55 6.28 11.18
CA GLU A 263 37.36 7.13 11.08
C GLU A 263 36.10 6.41 11.59
N VAL A 264 35.32 7.07 12.44
CA VAL A 264 34.01 6.56 12.87
C VAL A 264 32.97 6.82 11.77
N VAL A 265 32.67 5.79 10.99
CA VAL A 265 31.80 5.87 9.81
C VAL A 265 30.32 5.72 10.16
N TRP A 266 29.99 4.99 11.22
CA TRP A 266 28.59 4.80 11.66
C TRP A 266 28.49 4.65 13.18
N GLN A 267 27.72 5.51 13.81
CA GLN A 267 27.38 5.42 15.23
C GLN A 267 25.92 5.00 15.38
N ARG A 268 25.66 3.79 15.89
CA ARG A 268 24.32 3.19 15.89
C ARG A 268 23.30 4.04 16.64
N LYS A 269 23.69 4.62 17.78
CA LYS A 269 22.76 5.36 18.65
C LYS A 269 22.37 6.68 17.99
N THR A 270 23.36 7.47 17.58
CA THR A 270 23.17 8.73 16.86
C THR A 270 22.36 8.53 15.58
N ALA A 271 22.71 7.53 14.77
CA ALA A 271 21.99 7.23 13.54
C ALA A 271 20.55 6.78 13.81
N TYR A 272 20.33 5.90 14.80
CA TYR A 272 19.00 5.47 15.20
C TYR A 272 18.14 6.65 15.66
N ASP A 273 18.67 7.54 16.50
CA ASP A 273 17.92 8.68 17.04
C ASP A 273 17.51 9.65 15.92
N ILE A 274 18.42 9.94 14.98
CA ILE A 274 18.11 10.75 13.79
C ILE A 274 17.03 10.08 12.95
N ILE A 275 17.19 8.79 12.62
CA ILE A 275 16.22 8.06 11.80
C ILE A 275 14.86 8.01 12.49
N ASN A 276 14.81 7.64 13.77
CA ASN A 276 13.58 7.55 14.54
C ASN A 276 12.88 8.91 14.62
N ARG A 277 13.61 10.00 14.86
CA ARG A 277 13.07 11.37 14.84
C ARG A 277 12.51 11.72 13.46
N THR A 278 13.28 11.51 12.39
CA THR A 278 12.85 11.81 11.01
C THR A 278 11.59 11.03 10.62
N MET A 279 11.50 9.75 11.00
CA MET A 279 10.36 8.89 10.68
C MET A 279 9.07 9.31 11.40
N ARG A 280 9.17 10.09 12.48
CA ARG A 280 8.05 10.67 13.22
C ARG A 280 7.56 12.00 12.65
N TYR A 281 8.31 12.65 11.77
CA TYR A 281 7.84 13.86 11.10
C TYR A 281 6.80 13.54 10.01
N ASN A 282 5.76 14.38 9.95
CA ASN A 282 4.63 14.28 9.02
C ASN A 282 4.56 15.54 8.12
N ASP A 283 5.71 16.12 7.80
CA ASP A 283 5.93 17.29 6.94
C ASP A 283 6.30 16.91 5.49
N CYS A 284 5.96 15.69 5.06
CA CYS A 284 6.24 15.24 3.71
C CYS A 284 5.42 16.02 2.66
N LEU A 285 6.10 16.49 1.62
CA LEU A 285 5.46 17.06 0.43
C LEU A 285 4.87 15.93 -0.41
N ILE A 286 3.54 15.96 -0.60
CA ILE A 286 2.83 15.00 -1.43
C ILE A 286 2.10 15.78 -2.53
N THR A 287 2.44 15.47 -3.78
CA THR A 287 1.79 16.06 -4.96
C THR A 287 0.98 15.01 -5.69
N LYS A 288 -0.11 15.45 -6.32
CA LYS A 288 -0.91 14.62 -7.22
C LYS A 288 -0.66 15.08 -8.65
N LYS A 289 -0.25 14.15 -9.51
CA LYS A 289 -0.10 14.43 -10.94
C LYS A 289 -1.45 14.86 -11.53
N THR A 290 -1.45 16.03 -12.16
CA THR A 290 -2.56 16.52 -12.98
C THR A 290 -2.63 15.77 -14.30
N GLU A 291 -3.83 15.52 -14.81
CA GLU A 291 -4.02 14.72 -16.02
C GLU A 291 -5.03 15.36 -16.98
N ILE A 292 -4.82 15.12 -18.27
CA ILE A 292 -5.81 15.35 -19.32
C ILE A 292 -6.29 13.98 -19.74
N GLY A 293 -7.58 13.70 -19.55
CA GLY A 293 -8.19 12.44 -19.93
C GLY A 293 -8.19 12.26 -21.45
N ASP A 294 -7.54 11.20 -21.91
CA ASP A 294 -7.51 10.78 -23.31
C ASP A 294 -7.91 9.30 -23.50
N ASN A 295 -8.36 8.65 -22.42
CA ASN A 295 -8.60 7.21 -22.38
C ASN A 295 -9.97 6.80 -22.97
N GLN A 296 -11.08 7.19 -22.33
CA GLN A 296 -12.42 6.67 -22.62
C GLN A 296 -13.42 7.82 -22.76
N PHE A 297 -14.32 7.75 -23.75
CA PHE A 297 -15.35 8.77 -23.97
C PHE A 297 -16.52 8.67 -22.97
N TYR A 298 -16.99 7.45 -22.70
CA TYR A 298 -18.17 7.14 -21.89
C TYR A 298 -18.14 5.68 -21.44
N ASP A 299 -18.99 5.29 -20.48
CA ASP A 299 -19.08 3.90 -20.00
C ASP A 299 -19.50 2.95 -21.14
N GLN A 300 -18.91 1.75 -21.20
CA GLN A 300 -19.11 0.83 -22.34
C GLN A 300 -20.49 0.14 -22.37
N THR A 301 -21.23 0.18 -21.25
CA THR A 301 -22.57 -0.39 -21.17
C THR A 301 -23.53 0.38 -22.06
N ILE A 302 -24.19 -0.33 -22.98
CA ILE A 302 -25.29 0.21 -23.79
C ILE A 302 -26.58 0.01 -23.01
N TYR A 303 -27.29 1.11 -22.79
CA TYR A 303 -28.59 1.09 -22.13
C TYR A 303 -29.71 1.21 -23.16
N GLY A 304 -30.83 0.54 -22.89
CA GLY A 304 -32.06 0.73 -23.67
C GLY A 304 -32.66 2.12 -23.46
N LYS A 305 -33.54 2.53 -24.36
CA LYS A 305 -34.18 3.86 -24.37
C LYS A 305 -34.89 4.21 -23.05
N ASP A 306 -35.43 3.22 -22.35
CA ASP A 306 -36.22 3.39 -21.12
C ASP A 306 -35.38 3.23 -19.84
N SER A 307 -34.05 3.35 -19.94
CA SER A 307 -33.13 3.15 -18.79
C SER A 307 -33.12 4.27 -17.75
N GLY A 308 -33.74 5.42 -18.05
CA GLY A 308 -33.72 6.62 -17.21
C GLY A 308 -32.35 7.30 -17.09
N LYS A 309 -31.35 6.88 -17.89
CA LYS A 309 -30.02 7.50 -17.93
C LYS A 309 -29.98 8.66 -18.91
N THR A 310 -29.13 9.66 -18.62
CA THR A 310 -28.70 10.63 -19.63
C THR A 310 -27.84 9.90 -20.66
N MET A 311 -28.36 9.78 -21.89
CA MET A 311 -27.78 8.93 -22.92
C MET A 311 -27.02 9.72 -24.00
N ILE A 312 -25.97 9.10 -24.51
CA ILE A 312 -25.16 9.55 -25.65
C ILE A 312 -25.45 8.60 -26.82
N ALA A 313 -25.76 9.16 -27.98
CA ALA A 313 -26.11 8.38 -29.16
C ALA A 313 -24.96 7.45 -29.60
N ARG A 314 -25.31 6.24 -30.05
CA ARG A 314 -24.32 5.24 -30.51
C ARG A 314 -23.66 5.63 -31.83
N LYS A 315 -24.43 6.31 -32.68
CA LYS A 315 -24.08 6.84 -34.00
C LYS A 315 -24.96 8.06 -34.27
N SER A 316 -24.54 8.91 -35.21
CA SER A 316 -25.28 10.13 -35.59
C SER A 316 -26.71 9.85 -36.10
N ASP A 317 -26.93 8.70 -36.73
CA ASP A 317 -28.20 8.25 -37.30
C ASP A 317 -29.02 7.34 -36.36
N LEU A 318 -28.50 7.06 -35.16
CA LEU A 318 -29.17 6.22 -34.15
C LEU A 318 -29.61 7.06 -32.95
N PRO A 319 -30.78 7.73 -33.01
CA PRO A 319 -31.26 8.58 -31.93
C PRO A 319 -31.54 7.78 -30.65
N VAL A 320 -31.13 8.36 -29.51
CA VAL A 320 -31.24 7.73 -28.19
C VAL A 320 -32.67 7.35 -27.80
N ALA A 321 -33.66 8.13 -28.27
CA ALA A 321 -35.07 7.87 -28.00
C ALA A 321 -35.59 6.54 -28.58
N LYS A 322 -34.94 6.01 -29.63
CA LYS A 322 -35.32 4.75 -30.28
C LYS A 322 -34.36 3.62 -29.94
N TYR A 323 -33.07 3.90 -29.93
CA TYR A 323 -32.02 2.87 -29.87
C TYR A 323 -31.25 2.84 -28.54
N GLY A 324 -31.61 3.72 -27.61
CA GLY A 324 -30.85 3.91 -26.39
C GLY A 324 -29.43 4.44 -26.69
N GLY A 325 -28.50 4.24 -25.76
CA GLY A 325 -27.18 4.82 -25.88
C GLY A 325 -26.21 4.44 -24.79
N TYR A 326 -25.03 5.07 -24.86
CA TYR A 326 -24.04 5.04 -23.80
C TYR A 326 -24.42 6.04 -22.69
N SER A 327 -23.76 5.96 -21.54
CA SER A 327 -23.91 6.94 -20.46
C SER A 327 -22.57 7.21 -19.77
N GLY A 328 -22.54 8.15 -18.82
CA GLY A 328 -21.33 8.42 -18.05
C GLY A 328 -20.21 9.06 -18.87
N GLU A 329 -20.56 10.12 -19.62
CA GLU A 329 -19.60 10.98 -20.34
C GLU A 329 -18.40 11.32 -19.45
N LYS A 330 -17.20 11.20 -19.98
CA LYS A 330 -15.96 11.51 -19.28
C LYS A 330 -15.42 12.86 -19.71
N ASP A 331 -15.01 13.66 -18.74
CA ASP A 331 -14.30 14.91 -18.96
C ASP A 331 -12.82 14.59 -19.30
N ALA A 332 -12.29 15.19 -20.36
CA ALA A 332 -10.85 15.22 -20.60
C ALA A 332 -10.17 16.18 -19.62
N TYR A 333 -10.75 17.37 -19.49
CA TYR A 333 -10.31 18.40 -18.55
C TYR A 333 -11.47 19.37 -18.34
N CYS A 334 -11.30 20.31 -17.42
CA CYS A 334 -12.29 21.33 -17.12
C CYS A 334 -11.89 22.71 -17.66
N THR A 335 -12.84 23.60 -17.89
CA THR A 335 -12.57 25.01 -18.25
C THR A 335 -13.43 25.91 -17.38
N ALA A 336 -12.89 27.07 -17.00
CA ALA A 336 -13.66 28.10 -16.29
C ALA A 336 -14.25 29.06 -17.31
N ILE A 337 -15.57 29.26 -17.22
CA ILE A 337 -16.31 30.16 -18.10
C ILE A 337 -17.13 31.17 -17.31
N HIS A 338 -17.43 32.29 -17.95
CA HIS A 338 -18.44 33.26 -17.57
C HIS A 338 -19.53 33.31 -18.64
N TYR A 339 -20.81 33.36 -18.26
CA TYR A 339 -21.91 33.59 -19.20
C TYR A 339 -23.12 34.21 -18.49
N ILE A 340 -24.05 34.79 -19.26
CA ILE A 340 -25.31 35.32 -18.74
C ILE A 340 -26.38 34.22 -18.75
N ASN A 341 -26.93 33.91 -17.58
CA ASN A 341 -28.05 32.99 -17.43
C ASN A 341 -29.28 33.73 -16.90
N ARG A 342 -30.32 33.88 -17.72
CA ARG A 342 -31.56 34.58 -17.37
C ARG A 342 -31.30 35.97 -16.75
N GLY A 343 -30.39 36.74 -17.36
CA GLY A 343 -30.01 38.09 -16.94
C GLY A 343 -28.94 38.15 -15.84
N ASN A 344 -28.59 37.03 -15.18
CA ASN A 344 -27.59 37.03 -14.12
C ASN A 344 -26.21 36.54 -14.62
N PRO A 345 -25.10 37.20 -14.24
CA PRO A 345 -23.76 36.70 -14.52
C PRO A 345 -23.49 35.41 -13.74
N VAL A 346 -23.00 34.38 -14.43
CA VAL A 346 -22.67 33.07 -13.85
C VAL A 346 -21.22 32.70 -14.18
N TYR A 347 -20.46 32.41 -13.13
CA TYR A 347 -19.11 31.86 -13.21
C TYR A 347 -19.17 30.35 -12.95
N LYS A 348 -18.59 29.55 -13.84
CA LYS A 348 -18.75 28.10 -13.77
C LYS A 348 -17.55 27.34 -14.32
N ILE A 349 -17.16 26.28 -13.61
CA ILE A 349 -16.32 25.22 -14.18
C ILE A 349 -17.21 24.23 -14.96
N ILE A 350 -16.85 23.99 -16.21
CA ILE A 350 -17.50 23.01 -17.08
C ILE A 350 -16.51 21.95 -17.55
N GLY A 351 -17.01 20.76 -17.84
CA GLY A 351 -16.23 19.67 -18.40
C GLY A 351 -16.12 19.79 -19.91
N ILE A 352 -14.94 19.57 -20.46
CA ILE A 352 -14.73 19.34 -21.88
C ILE A 352 -14.71 17.82 -22.09
N PRO A 353 -15.71 17.23 -22.77
CA PRO A 353 -15.77 15.78 -22.96
C PRO A 353 -14.55 15.27 -23.73
N VAL A 354 -14.07 14.06 -23.41
CA VAL A 354 -12.94 13.44 -24.11
C VAL A 354 -13.19 13.35 -25.62
N GLN A 355 -14.42 13.04 -26.03
CA GLN A 355 -14.80 13.00 -27.44
C GLN A 355 -14.62 14.35 -28.13
N VAL A 356 -15.05 15.44 -27.50
CA VAL A 356 -14.91 16.81 -28.03
C VAL A 356 -13.44 17.21 -28.09
N TYR A 357 -12.66 16.90 -27.04
CA TYR A 357 -11.23 17.16 -27.00
C TYR A 357 -10.48 16.42 -28.13
N MET A 358 -10.82 15.16 -28.40
CA MET A 358 -10.22 14.41 -29.52
C MET A 358 -10.67 14.94 -30.87
N GLN A 359 -11.93 15.35 -31.00
CA GLN A 359 -12.43 15.96 -32.24
C GLN A 359 -11.70 17.27 -32.56
N ASP A 360 -11.38 18.08 -31.55
CA ASP A 360 -10.66 19.34 -31.73
C ASP A 360 -9.24 19.17 -32.30
N LYS A 361 -8.58 18.04 -31.98
CA LYS A 361 -7.27 17.67 -32.57
C LYS A 361 -7.35 17.42 -34.09
N ILE A 362 -8.53 17.07 -34.60
CA ILE A 362 -8.76 16.78 -36.02
C ILE A 362 -9.40 17.99 -36.71
N LYS A 363 -10.35 18.64 -36.03
CA LYS A 363 -11.10 19.82 -36.49
C LYS A 363 -10.98 20.93 -35.44
N PRO A 364 -9.98 21.80 -35.54
CA PRO A 364 -9.81 22.93 -34.62
C PRO A 364 -11.07 23.79 -34.52
N GLY A 365 -11.40 24.21 -33.30
CA GLY A 365 -12.61 25.00 -32.99
C GLY A 365 -13.80 24.15 -32.54
N SER A 366 -13.66 22.83 -32.48
CA SER A 366 -14.69 21.91 -31.96
C SER A 366 -15.00 22.20 -30.48
N ILE A 367 -13.99 22.55 -29.68
CA ILE A 367 -14.20 22.94 -28.28
C ILE A 367 -14.96 24.27 -28.18
N SER A 368 -14.57 25.29 -28.94
CA SER A 368 -15.27 26.58 -28.94
C SER A 368 -16.73 26.42 -29.34
N ASN A 369 -17.00 25.62 -30.39
CA ASN A 369 -18.36 25.30 -30.81
C ASN A 369 -19.16 24.57 -29.72
N TYR A 370 -18.55 23.59 -29.03
CA TYR A 370 -19.18 22.90 -27.91
C TYR A 370 -19.59 23.88 -26.79
N ILE A 371 -18.69 24.78 -26.41
CA ILE A 371 -18.95 25.78 -25.36
C ILE A 371 -20.07 26.72 -25.80
N GLN A 372 -19.97 27.33 -26.99
CA GLN A 372 -20.96 28.31 -27.48
C GLN A 372 -22.36 27.71 -27.68
N ASN A 373 -22.45 26.47 -28.16
CA ASN A 373 -23.72 25.77 -28.34
C ASN A 373 -24.43 25.49 -27.00
N LYS A 374 -23.67 25.23 -25.94
CA LYS A 374 -24.21 24.88 -24.61
C LYS A 374 -24.37 26.09 -23.70
N TYR A 375 -23.52 27.10 -23.86
CA TYR A 375 -23.46 28.32 -23.06
C TYR A 375 -23.36 29.53 -24.00
N LYS A 376 -24.51 30.12 -24.31
CA LYS A 376 -24.61 31.28 -25.22
C LYS A 376 -23.77 32.45 -24.68
N GLN A 377 -23.01 33.10 -25.57
CA GLN A 377 -22.15 34.25 -25.24
C GLN A 377 -21.20 33.99 -24.06
N ALA A 378 -20.70 32.75 -23.93
CA ALA A 378 -19.75 32.41 -22.89
C ALA A 378 -18.35 32.96 -23.18
N THR A 379 -17.76 33.62 -22.20
CA THR A 379 -16.35 34.02 -22.16
C THR A 379 -15.55 32.95 -21.42
N VAL A 380 -14.44 32.51 -22.00
CA VAL A 380 -13.52 31.56 -21.36
C VAL A 380 -12.55 32.33 -20.48
N LEU A 381 -12.54 32.02 -19.18
CA LEU A 381 -11.68 32.66 -18.17
C LEU A 381 -10.38 31.89 -17.97
N ILE A 382 -10.47 30.56 -17.81
CA ILE A 382 -9.32 29.66 -17.74
C ILE A 382 -9.53 28.55 -18.76
N PRO A 383 -8.76 28.51 -19.86
CA PRO A 383 -9.05 27.62 -20.98
C PRO A 383 -8.84 26.14 -20.67
N LYS A 384 -7.98 25.83 -19.69
CA LYS A 384 -7.61 24.45 -19.36
C LYS A 384 -7.27 24.31 -17.88
N ILE A 385 -8.14 23.58 -17.18
CA ILE A 385 -8.02 23.12 -15.81
C ILE A 385 -7.91 21.59 -15.87
N PRO A 386 -6.70 21.02 -15.74
CA PRO A 386 -6.52 19.57 -15.74
C PRO A 386 -7.33 18.87 -14.64
N LEU A 387 -7.60 17.58 -14.81
CA LEU A 387 -8.08 16.75 -13.72
C LEU A 387 -7.01 16.65 -12.63
N ASN A 388 -7.44 16.48 -11.38
CA ASN A 388 -6.64 16.58 -10.17
C ASN A 388 -5.98 17.94 -9.94
N GLN A 389 -6.43 19.01 -10.60
CA GLN A 389 -6.00 20.37 -10.26
C GLN A 389 -6.34 20.65 -8.78
N LYS A 390 -5.32 21.03 -8.00
CA LYS A 390 -5.50 21.42 -6.61
C LYS A 390 -6.12 22.81 -6.53
N ILE A 391 -7.09 22.96 -5.63
CA ILE A 391 -7.70 24.24 -5.25
C ILE A 391 -7.76 24.36 -3.73
N GLU A 392 -7.82 25.60 -3.25
CA GLU A 392 -8.11 25.94 -1.86
C GLU A 392 -9.45 26.65 -1.78
N HIS A 393 -10.40 26.04 -1.07
CA HIS A 393 -11.76 26.56 -0.91
C HIS A 393 -12.16 26.49 0.57
N ASP A 394 -12.52 27.65 1.14
CA ASP A 394 -12.87 27.80 2.56
C ASP A 394 -11.84 27.15 3.51
N GLY A 395 -10.55 27.41 3.27
CA GLY A 395 -9.44 26.87 4.08
C GLY A 395 -9.11 25.38 3.85
N ASN A 396 -9.74 24.74 2.87
CA ASN A 396 -9.55 23.31 2.57
C ASN A 396 -8.92 23.08 1.20
N GLU A 397 -7.94 22.19 1.16
CA GLU A 397 -7.34 21.73 -0.10
C GLU A 397 -8.19 20.63 -0.72
N GLN A 398 -8.53 20.79 -2.01
CA GLN A 398 -9.34 19.86 -2.78
C GLN A 398 -8.74 19.60 -4.15
N PHE A 399 -9.03 18.44 -4.73
CA PHE A 399 -8.72 18.13 -6.13
C PHE A 399 -9.99 18.20 -6.97
N ILE A 400 -9.94 18.93 -8.09
CA ILE A 400 -10.99 18.90 -9.11
C ILE A 400 -10.87 17.58 -9.88
N VAL A 401 -11.77 16.63 -9.64
CA VAL A 401 -11.76 15.33 -10.33
C VAL A 401 -12.77 15.25 -11.49
N SER A 402 -13.74 16.16 -11.51
CA SER A 402 -14.60 16.44 -12.66
C SER A 402 -15.19 17.84 -12.54
N SER A 403 -15.94 18.26 -13.55
CA SER A 403 -16.66 19.53 -13.54
C SER A 403 -17.74 19.67 -12.45
N SER A 404 -18.09 18.58 -11.76
CA SER A 404 -19.11 18.57 -10.70
C SER A 404 -18.70 17.79 -9.44
N GLU A 405 -17.46 17.32 -9.36
CA GLU A 405 -16.96 16.53 -8.24
C GLU A 405 -15.56 16.98 -7.86
N VAL A 406 -15.38 17.18 -6.55
CA VAL A 406 -14.08 17.41 -5.93
C VAL A 406 -13.79 16.29 -4.94
N THR A 407 -12.52 16.04 -4.66
CA THR A 407 -12.08 15.12 -3.61
C THR A 407 -11.15 15.83 -2.64
N ASN A 408 -11.02 15.30 -1.42
CA ASN A 408 -10.10 15.86 -0.44
C ASN A 408 -8.64 15.78 -0.97
N ALA A 409 -7.87 16.86 -0.84
CA ALA A 409 -6.44 16.86 -1.18
C ALA A 409 -5.53 16.85 0.07
N LYS A 410 -6.07 17.21 1.23
CA LYS A 410 -5.31 17.32 2.48
C LYS A 410 -4.94 15.93 3.03
N GLN A 411 -3.67 15.75 3.39
CA GLN A 411 -3.17 14.54 4.02
C GLN A 411 -3.46 14.56 5.53
N LEU A 412 -4.08 13.49 6.06
CA LEU A 412 -4.39 13.41 7.49
C LEU A 412 -3.10 13.25 8.31
N LYS A 413 -2.87 14.19 9.23
CA LYS A 413 -1.74 14.19 10.15
C LYS A 413 -2.23 13.89 11.57
N LEU A 414 -1.94 12.68 12.04
CA LEU A 414 -2.22 12.26 13.41
C LEU A 414 -0.97 12.48 14.29
N PRO A 415 -1.15 12.69 15.61
CA PRO A 415 -0.05 12.55 16.55
C PRO A 415 0.58 11.16 16.42
N TYR A 416 1.91 11.07 16.51
CA TYR A 416 2.64 9.86 16.16
C TYR A 416 2.18 8.62 16.94
N ASP A 417 1.87 8.73 18.23
CA ASP A 417 1.44 7.58 19.03
C ASP A 417 0.08 7.03 18.58
N ILE A 418 -0.81 7.90 18.12
CA ILE A 418 -2.10 7.52 17.53
C ILE A 418 -1.89 6.90 16.16
N GLU A 419 -1.06 7.50 15.31
CA GLU A 419 -0.70 6.95 14.00
C GLU A 419 -0.09 5.55 14.13
N TYR A 420 0.84 5.38 15.08
CA TYR A 420 1.44 4.10 15.42
C TYR A 420 0.38 3.07 15.82
N ALA A 421 -0.48 3.43 16.78
CA ALA A 421 -1.51 2.53 17.31
C ALA A 421 -2.46 2.06 16.21
N VAL A 422 -2.98 3.01 15.43
CA VAL A 422 -3.89 2.75 14.32
C VAL A 422 -3.22 1.91 13.24
N ALA A 423 -1.97 2.22 12.86
CA ALA A 423 -1.26 1.45 11.85
C ALA A 423 -1.03 -0.01 12.26
N VAL A 424 -0.70 -0.26 13.53
CA VAL A 424 -0.57 -1.62 14.07
C VAL A 424 -1.91 -2.33 14.08
N ALA A 425 -2.96 -1.69 14.61
CA ALA A 425 -4.29 -2.25 14.72
C ALA A 425 -4.90 -2.61 13.36
N LEU A 426 -4.78 -1.73 12.36
CA LEU A 426 -5.28 -1.98 11.00
C LEU A 426 -4.53 -3.12 10.32
N LYS A 427 -3.21 -3.22 10.50
CA LYS A 427 -2.36 -4.28 9.93
C LYS A 427 -2.74 -5.65 10.50
N LEU A 428 -3.05 -5.72 11.80
CA LEU A 428 -3.44 -6.95 12.47
C LEU A 428 -4.93 -7.27 12.28
N GLY A 429 -5.77 -6.24 12.11
CA GLY A 429 -7.22 -6.33 12.22
C GLY A 429 -7.70 -6.58 13.66
N ASP A 430 -6.81 -6.36 14.63
CA ASP A 430 -6.99 -6.65 16.06
C ASP A 430 -5.85 -5.95 16.86
N ILE A 431 -5.88 -6.07 18.19
CA ILE A 431 -4.79 -5.63 19.07
C ILE A 431 -3.62 -6.64 19.10
N PRO A 432 -2.38 -6.20 19.37
CA PRO A 432 -1.25 -7.10 19.58
C PRO A 432 -1.51 -8.10 20.71
N GLN A 433 -1.11 -9.35 20.48
CA GLN A 433 -1.23 -10.42 21.46
C GLN A 433 0.08 -10.58 22.25
N VAL A 434 -0.04 -10.82 23.56
CA VAL A 434 1.08 -11.22 24.42
C VAL A 434 1.24 -12.73 24.30
N ARG A 435 2.35 -13.17 23.73
CA ARG A 435 2.57 -14.59 23.38
C ARG A 435 3.42 -15.33 24.38
N VAL A 436 4.37 -14.64 25.02
CA VAL A 436 5.20 -15.24 26.07
C VAL A 436 4.35 -15.34 27.32
N THR A 437 4.15 -16.54 27.86
CA THR A 437 3.37 -16.73 29.10
C THR A 437 4.15 -16.24 30.31
N GLU A 438 3.46 -16.06 31.44
CA GLU A 438 4.10 -15.68 32.70
C GLU A 438 5.05 -16.77 33.19
N GLU A 439 4.65 -18.03 33.08
CA GLU A 439 5.47 -19.22 33.40
C GLU A 439 6.77 -19.29 32.56
N GLN A 440 6.70 -18.91 31.28
CA GLN A 440 7.88 -18.83 30.42
C GLN A 440 8.79 -17.66 30.81
N ALA A 441 8.22 -16.54 31.23
CA ALA A 441 8.97 -15.34 31.62
C ALA A 441 9.59 -15.45 33.02
N SER A 442 9.03 -16.28 33.91
CA SER A 442 9.55 -16.43 35.28
C SER A 442 10.89 -17.16 35.33
N SER A 443 11.21 -17.96 34.31
CA SER A 443 12.40 -18.81 34.25
C SER A 443 13.49 -18.32 33.29
N ASP A 444 13.24 -17.27 32.51
CA ASP A 444 14.16 -16.77 31.48
C ASP A 444 14.08 -15.23 31.34
N ASP A 445 15.20 -14.56 31.63
CA ASP A 445 15.32 -13.09 31.60
C ASP A 445 15.02 -12.47 30.22
N TYR A 446 15.42 -13.16 29.15
CA TYR A 446 15.15 -12.72 27.78
C TYR A 446 13.66 -12.85 27.44
N LEU A 447 13.02 -13.95 27.86
CA LEU A 447 11.58 -14.13 27.71
C LEU A 447 10.79 -13.11 28.55
N ARG A 448 11.26 -12.76 29.76
CA ARG A 448 10.69 -11.68 30.57
C ARG A 448 10.74 -10.34 29.84
N TYR A 449 11.93 -9.92 29.39
CA TYR A 449 12.09 -8.69 28.61
C TYR A 449 11.19 -8.66 27.36
N LYS A 450 11.10 -9.79 26.64
CA LYS A 450 10.24 -9.93 25.46
C LYS A 450 8.75 -9.83 25.80
N ARG A 451 8.31 -10.39 26.93
CA ARG A 451 6.93 -10.30 27.43
C ARG A 451 6.59 -8.86 27.77
N ASP A 452 7.44 -8.16 28.53
CA ASP A 452 7.23 -6.77 28.93
C ASP A 452 7.06 -5.87 27.70
N ARG A 453 7.91 -6.06 26.69
CA ARG A 453 7.81 -5.34 25.41
C ARG A 453 6.51 -5.62 24.66
N GLN A 454 5.97 -6.85 24.74
CA GLN A 454 4.68 -7.20 24.16
C GLN A 454 3.52 -6.54 24.90
N ILE A 455 3.58 -6.47 26.24
CA ILE A 455 2.59 -5.82 27.09
C ILE A 455 2.55 -4.31 26.78
N GLU A 456 3.71 -3.65 26.80
CA GLU A 456 3.82 -2.22 26.50
C GLU A 456 3.26 -1.88 25.12
N ARG A 457 3.60 -2.71 24.12
CA ARG A 457 3.09 -2.55 22.75
C ARG A 457 1.58 -2.73 22.67
N LYS A 458 1.02 -3.71 23.38
CA LYS A 458 -0.43 -3.93 23.44
C LYS A 458 -1.13 -2.72 24.07
N GLN A 459 -0.65 -2.23 25.20
CA GLN A 459 -1.22 -1.09 25.91
C GLN A 459 -1.18 0.17 25.04
N LYS A 460 -0.03 0.48 24.44
CA LYS A 460 0.13 1.61 23.51
C LYS A 460 -0.90 1.60 22.37
N VAL A 461 -1.18 0.42 21.81
CA VAL A 461 -2.17 0.28 20.73
C VAL A 461 -3.59 0.48 21.25
N ILE A 462 -3.93 -0.07 22.42
CA ILE A 462 -5.24 0.14 23.05
C ILE A 462 -5.45 1.64 23.30
N ASP A 463 -4.52 2.30 23.98
CA ASP A 463 -4.62 3.72 24.34
C ASP A 463 -4.82 4.61 23.10
N GLY A 464 -4.11 4.32 22.01
CA GLY A 464 -4.23 5.09 20.78
C GLY A 464 -5.54 4.84 20.03
N ILE A 465 -6.09 3.61 20.05
CA ILE A 465 -7.41 3.32 19.50
C ILE A 465 -8.49 4.06 20.30
N GLU A 466 -8.44 4.00 21.64
CA GLU A 466 -9.41 4.67 22.50
C GLU A 466 -9.46 6.19 22.26
N LYS A 467 -8.29 6.81 22.08
CA LYS A 467 -8.17 8.25 21.84
C LYS A 467 -8.41 8.68 20.39
N PHE A 468 -8.46 7.75 19.44
CA PHE A 468 -8.48 8.08 18.01
C PHE A 468 -9.67 8.98 17.64
N TRP A 469 -10.88 8.62 18.06
CA TRP A 469 -12.08 9.28 17.56
C TRP A 469 -12.18 10.74 17.99
N ASP A 470 -11.85 11.02 19.25
CA ASP A 470 -11.83 12.39 19.78
C ASP A 470 -10.83 13.25 18.99
N ILE A 471 -9.61 12.75 18.78
CA ILE A 471 -8.58 13.44 17.98
C ILE A 471 -9.00 13.61 16.52
N TYR A 472 -9.65 12.60 15.95
CA TYR A 472 -10.14 12.63 14.58
C TYR A 472 -11.23 13.70 14.40
N VAL A 473 -12.15 13.82 15.35
CA VAL A 473 -13.22 14.82 15.35
C VAL A 473 -12.67 16.24 15.50
N ASP A 474 -11.65 16.44 16.34
CA ASP A 474 -10.94 17.72 16.45
C ASP A 474 -10.32 18.10 15.11
N LYS A 475 -9.60 17.15 14.48
CA LYS A 475 -9.03 17.35 13.14
C LYS A 475 -10.08 17.67 12.09
N LEU A 476 -11.22 16.98 12.11
CA LEU A 476 -12.33 17.26 11.18
C LEU A 476 -12.80 18.72 11.31
N SER A 477 -12.98 19.18 12.56
CA SER A 477 -13.45 20.53 12.87
C SER A 477 -12.46 21.61 12.41
N ASP A 478 -11.17 21.39 12.69
CA ASP A 478 -10.14 22.39 12.44
C ASP A 478 -9.67 22.42 10.99
N GLN A 479 -9.66 21.27 10.31
CA GLN A 479 -8.91 21.09 9.06
C GLN A 479 -9.73 20.56 7.88
N TYR A 480 -10.97 20.09 8.11
CA TYR A 480 -11.81 19.47 7.09
C TYR A 480 -13.24 20.07 7.04
N GLN A 481 -13.33 21.40 7.09
CA GLN A 481 -14.60 22.12 7.13
C GLN A 481 -15.49 21.85 5.92
N GLN A 482 -14.93 21.37 4.80
CA GLN A 482 -15.68 20.97 3.60
C GLN A 482 -16.72 19.88 3.83
N PHE A 483 -16.63 19.12 4.93
CA PHE A 483 -17.61 18.09 5.28
C PHE A 483 -18.85 18.63 6.02
N GLY A 484 -18.87 19.92 6.38
CA GLY A 484 -20.04 20.63 6.88
C GLY A 484 -20.75 19.91 8.03
N SER A 485 -22.05 19.66 7.89
CA SER A 485 -22.88 19.04 8.93
C SER A 485 -22.46 17.62 9.36
N ILE A 486 -21.59 16.95 8.59
CA ILE A 486 -21.03 15.65 8.99
C ILE A 486 -20.13 15.80 10.21
N ILE A 487 -19.47 16.96 10.39
CA ILE A 487 -18.59 17.23 11.54
C ILE A 487 -19.38 17.15 12.85
N GLU A 488 -20.55 17.80 12.91
CA GLU A 488 -21.43 17.72 14.08
C GLU A 488 -21.94 16.30 14.34
N ARG A 489 -22.27 15.56 13.28
CA ARG A 489 -22.66 14.15 13.42
C ARG A 489 -21.53 13.29 13.96
N ALA A 490 -20.28 13.55 13.56
CA ALA A 490 -19.11 12.83 14.05
C ALA A 490 -18.83 13.13 15.53
N ARG A 491 -19.06 14.37 16.00
CA ARG A 491 -19.00 14.73 17.43
C ARG A 491 -19.98 13.90 18.27
N LEU A 492 -21.22 13.76 17.79
CA LEU A 492 -22.25 12.96 18.48
C LEU A 492 -21.92 11.45 18.53
N VAL A 493 -20.90 10.99 17.81
CA VAL A 493 -20.45 9.59 17.83
C VAL A 493 -19.43 9.33 18.94
N CYS A 494 -18.80 10.34 19.56
CA CYS A 494 -17.76 10.16 20.58
C CYS A 494 -18.18 9.20 21.72
N ASP A 495 -19.35 9.39 22.32
CA ASP A 495 -19.82 8.53 23.41
C ASP A 495 -20.17 7.11 22.94
N LYS A 496 -20.75 7.00 21.74
CA LYS A 496 -21.05 5.68 21.14
C LYS A 496 -19.77 4.93 20.80
N TYR A 497 -18.74 5.65 20.31
CA TYR A 497 -17.46 5.09 19.96
C TYR A 497 -16.79 4.43 21.16
N ARG A 498 -16.76 5.11 22.32
CA ARG A 498 -16.16 4.60 23.56
C ARG A 498 -16.74 3.25 23.98
N ASN A 499 -18.03 3.04 23.72
CA ASN A 499 -18.76 1.81 24.04
C ASN A 499 -18.64 0.69 22.99
N LEU A 500 -18.01 0.93 21.83
CA LEU A 500 -17.82 -0.09 20.81
C LEU A 500 -16.80 -1.15 21.27
N SER A 501 -16.98 -2.38 20.76
CA SER A 501 -15.95 -3.41 20.86
C SER A 501 -14.66 -2.96 20.16
N THR A 502 -13.50 -3.48 20.58
CA THR A 502 -12.21 -3.15 19.93
C THR A 502 -12.22 -3.44 18.43
N VAL A 503 -12.84 -4.54 18.01
CA VAL A 503 -12.95 -4.91 16.59
C VAL A 503 -13.79 -3.88 15.82
N ASP A 504 -14.90 -3.43 16.41
CA ASP A 504 -15.76 -2.42 15.82
C ASP A 504 -15.10 -1.04 15.80
N LYS A 505 -14.34 -0.67 16.85
CA LYS A 505 -13.50 0.54 16.85
C LYS A 505 -12.51 0.53 15.69
N ILE A 506 -11.77 -0.56 15.49
CA ILE A 506 -10.81 -0.70 14.38
C ILE A 506 -11.53 -0.63 13.02
N LYS A 507 -12.71 -1.25 12.90
CA LYS A 507 -13.51 -1.18 11.68
C LYS A 507 -13.96 0.26 11.40
N LEU A 508 -14.51 0.97 12.38
CA LEU A 508 -14.94 2.35 12.22
C LEU A 508 -13.77 3.29 11.90
N ILE A 509 -12.60 3.11 12.55
CA ILE A 509 -11.36 3.83 12.23
C ILE A 509 -11.05 3.68 10.74
N ARG A 510 -11.07 2.47 10.19
CA ARG A 510 -10.78 2.24 8.77
C ARG A 510 -11.74 3.03 7.86
N LEU A 511 -13.03 3.07 8.19
CA LEU A 511 -14.02 3.82 7.41
C LEU A 511 -13.78 5.33 7.52
N ALA A 512 -13.46 5.84 8.71
CA ALA A 512 -13.14 7.25 8.94
C ALA A 512 -11.91 7.69 8.15
N LEU A 513 -10.85 6.91 8.20
CA LEU A 513 -9.65 7.15 7.42
C LEU A 513 -9.94 7.18 5.90
N ALA A 514 -10.77 6.29 5.39
CA ALA A 514 -11.19 6.31 3.98
C ALA A 514 -11.97 7.58 3.58
N ALA A 515 -12.71 8.18 4.53
CA ALA A 515 -13.44 9.42 4.31
C ALA A 515 -12.51 10.65 4.22
N THR A 516 -11.42 10.68 5.00
CA THR A 516 -10.48 11.81 5.07
C THR A 516 -9.17 11.58 4.31
N HIS A 517 -8.98 10.42 3.69
CA HIS A 517 -7.79 10.15 2.87
C HIS A 517 -7.68 11.20 1.76
N ALA A 518 -6.46 11.50 1.30
CA ALA A 518 -6.30 12.28 0.07
C ALA A 518 -6.86 11.47 -1.11
N ASN A 519 -7.67 12.08 -1.96
CA ASN A 519 -8.51 11.36 -2.93
C ASN A 519 -9.51 10.40 -2.24
N SER A 520 -10.19 10.94 -1.23
CA SER A 520 -11.21 10.26 -0.42
C SER A 520 -12.29 9.56 -1.25
N SER A 521 -12.85 8.50 -0.68
CA SER A 521 -13.90 7.69 -1.31
C SER A 521 -15.09 7.49 -0.38
N ASN A 522 -16.13 6.78 -0.83
CA ASN A 522 -17.29 6.48 0.01
C ASN A 522 -16.89 5.57 1.18
N ALA A 523 -17.01 6.07 2.40
CA ALA A 523 -16.73 5.30 3.62
C ALA A 523 -17.81 4.24 3.94
N ASN A 524 -19.00 4.30 3.34
CA ASN A 524 -20.10 3.34 3.55
C ASN A 524 -20.52 3.13 5.02
N MET A 525 -20.32 4.14 5.88
CA MET A 525 -20.50 4.00 7.33
C MET A 525 -21.91 3.57 7.74
N LYS A 526 -22.96 4.11 7.11
CA LYS A 526 -24.35 3.74 7.43
C LYS A 526 -24.63 2.25 7.28
N LYS A 527 -23.98 1.59 6.32
CA LYS A 527 -24.17 0.15 6.08
C LYS A 527 -23.62 -0.69 7.22
N ASP A 528 -22.43 -0.33 7.70
CA ASP A 528 -21.73 -1.09 8.73
C ASP A 528 -22.13 -0.67 10.16
N PHE A 529 -22.56 0.58 10.33
CA PHE A 529 -22.88 1.19 11.62
C PHE A 529 -24.15 2.06 11.52
N PRO A 530 -25.33 1.47 11.28
CA PRO A 530 -26.56 2.23 11.07
C PRO A 530 -26.95 3.12 12.27
N GLY A 531 -26.60 2.72 13.49
CA GLY A 531 -26.89 3.46 14.73
C GLY A 531 -26.01 4.70 14.99
N LEU A 532 -24.98 4.94 14.18
CA LEU A 532 -24.07 6.09 14.33
C LEU A 532 -24.51 7.33 13.55
N ASN A 533 -25.55 7.22 12.70
CA ASN A 533 -26.07 8.34 11.89
C ASN A 533 -25.02 9.02 10.97
N LEU A 534 -23.95 8.32 10.61
CA LEU A 534 -22.96 8.76 9.62
C LEU A 534 -23.33 8.25 8.23
N PRO A 535 -23.29 9.09 7.17
CA PRO A 535 -23.80 8.71 5.87
C PRO A 535 -22.83 7.81 5.09
N SER A 536 -23.35 7.06 4.11
CA SER A 536 -22.54 6.13 3.30
C SER A 536 -21.57 6.84 2.35
N ASP A 537 -21.90 8.04 1.93
CA ASP A 537 -21.12 8.88 1.02
C ASP A 537 -20.15 9.81 1.75
N PHE A 538 -19.98 9.66 3.08
CA PHE A 538 -18.97 10.42 3.80
C PHE A 538 -17.58 10.20 3.16
N GLY A 539 -16.93 11.32 2.84
CA GLY A 539 -15.67 11.41 2.11
C GLY A 539 -15.84 11.89 0.67
N ARG A 540 -17.05 11.87 0.13
CA ARG A 540 -17.31 12.22 -1.27
C ARG A 540 -18.01 13.56 -1.43
N MET A 541 -17.57 14.36 -2.40
CA MET A 541 -18.11 15.70 -2.66
C MET A 541 -18.56 15.84 -4.12
N ARG A 542 -19.68 15.18 -4.44
CA ARG A 542 -20.33 15.16 -5.76
C ARG A 542 -21.38 16.26 -5.91
N GLY A 543 -21.77 16.52 -7.16
CA GLY A 543 -22.88 17.41 -7.49
C GLY A 543 -22.61 18.87 -7.11
N LYS A 544 -21.33 19.25 -7.02
CA LYS A 544 -20.92 20.60 -6.67
C LYS A 544 -21.08 21.51 -7.88
N ASN A 545 -21.64 22.71 -7.67
CA ASN A 545 -21.54 23.79 -8.65
C ASN A 545 -20.27 24.57 -8.34
N LEU A 546 -19.22 24.32 -9.12
CA LEU A 546 -17.90 24.91 -8.89
C LEU A 546 -17.84 26.30 -9.53
N ASP A 547 -17.87 27.33 -8.68
CA ASP A 547 -17.66 28.72 -9.06
C ASP A 547 -16.16 29.05 -8.96
N PRO A 548 -15.45 29.24 -10.09
CA PRO A 548 -14.02 29.49 -10.12
C PRO A 548 -13.62 30.79 -9.40
N THR A 549 -14.56 31.69 -9.10
CA THR A 549 -14.28 32.94 -8.38
C THR A 549 -14.26 32.82 -6.86
N ARG A 550 -14.59 31.63 -6.33
CA ARG A 550 -14.73 31.37 -4.89
C ARG A 550 -13.59 30.54 -4.29
N PHE A 551 -12.55 30.24 -5.05
CA PHE A 551 -11.43 29.46 -4.57
C PHE A 551 -10.12 29.85 -5.26
N THR A 552 -9.02 29.50 -4.61
CA THR A 552 -7.67 29.72 -5.13
C THR A 552 -7.19 28.49 -5.87
N PHE A 553 -6.69 28.64 -7.09
CA PHE A 553 -6.01 27.56 -7.80
C PHE A 553 -4.58 27.42 -7.30
N VAL A 554 -4.17 26.20 -6.96
CA VAL A 554 -2.83 25.91 -6.43
C VAL A 554 -2.04 25.09 -7.44
N TYR A 555 -0.98 25.67 -8.00
CA TYR A 555 -0.09 25.02 -8.95
C TYR A 555 1.19 24.59 -8.28
N GLU A 556 1.42 23.28 -8.21
CA GLU A 556 2.60 22.69 -7.59
C GLU A 556 3.53 22.09 -8.66
N SER A 557 4.83 22.30 -8.49
CA SER A 557 5.84 21.53 -9.22
C SER A 557 5.76 20.04 -8.88
N ILE A 558 6.39 19.17 -9.67
CA ILE A 558 6.38 17.70 -9.47
C ILE A 558 6.78 17.32 -8.04
N THR A 559 7.73 18.04 -7.43
CA THR A 559 8.21 17.78 -6.06
C THR A 559 7.42 18.51 -4.97
N GLY A 560 6.56 19.47 -5.34
CA GLY A 560 5.87 20.36 -4.41
C GLY A 560 6.76 21.47 -3.82
N LEU A 561 8.02 21.58 -4.24
CA LEU A 561 8.94 22.60 -3.72
C LEU A 561 8.60 24.01 -4.21
N HIS A 562 8.14 24.11 -5.47
CA HIS A 562 7.61 25.35 -6.01
C HIS A 562 6.09 25.30 -6.04
N ARG A 563 5.48 26.39 -5.56
CA ARG A 563 4.04 26.60 -5.48
C ARG A 563 3.71 27.98 -6.03
N ARG A 564 2.65 28.07 -6.84
CA ARG A 564 2.06 29.32 -7.31
C ARG A 564 0.56 29.27 -7.09
N GLU A 565 -0.01 30.38 -6.67
CA GLU A 565 -1.44 30.54 -6.48
C GLU A 565 -2.04 31.50 -7.51
N LEU A 566 -3.30 31.26 -7.86
CA LEU A 566 -4.15 32.19 -8.59
C LEU A 566 -5.44 32.35 -7.79
N ASN A 567 -5.65 33.53 -7.19
CA ASN A 567 -6.90 33.83 -6.50
C ASN A 567 -8.03 33.90 -7.53
N GLY A 568 -9.05 33.06 -7.38
CA GLY A 568 -10.19 33.02 -8.28
C GLY A 568 -10.98 34.32 -8.35
N GLU A 569 -10.96 35.15 -7.31
CA GLU A 569 -11.67 36.44 -7.30
C GLU A 569 -11.22 37.36 -8.43
N THR A 570 -9.95 37.25 -8.86
CA THR A 570 -9.40 38.05 -9.98
C THR A 570 -9.94 37.62 -11.34
N LEU A 571 -10.72 36.54 -11.41
CA LEU A 571 -11.40 36.09 -12.63
C LEU A 571 -12.76 36.77 -12.85
N ARG A 572 -13.22 37.58 -11.88
CA ARG A 572 -14.43 38.38 -12.07
C ARG A 572 -14.16 39.42 -13.15
N LEU A 573 -15.05 39.46 -14.14
CA LEU A 573 -15.06 40.54 -15.11
C LEU A 573 -15.65 41.77 -14.41
N GLU A 574 -14.98 42.92 -14.55
CA GLU A 574 -15.55 44.19 -14.11
C GLU A 574 -16.89 44.38 -14.83
N GLN A 575 -17.94 44.71 -14.08
CA GLN A 575 -19.18 45.14 -14.70
C GLN A 575 -18.90 46.51 -15.26
N ASP A 576 -18.81 46.63 -16.58
CA ASP A 576 -18.96 47.92 -17.26
C ASP A 576 -20.31 48.49 -16.79
N ASN A 577 -20.24 49.53 -15.95
CA ASN A 577 -21.41 50.28 -15.49
C ASN A 577 -22.12 50.96 -16.66
#